data_AF-A0A7K4DQX6-F1
#
_entry.id   AF-A0A7K4DQX6-F1
#
_cell.length_a   1.000
_cell.length_b   1.000
_cell.length_c   1.000
_cell.angle_alpha   90.00
_cell.angle_beta   90.00
_cell.angle_gamma   90.00
#
_symmetry.space_group_name_H-M   'P 1'
#
loop_
_entity.id
_entity.type
_entity.pdbx_description
1 polymer ?
#
loop_
_entity_poly.entity_id
_entity_poly.type
_entity_poly.pdbx_seq_one_letter_code
_entity_poly.pdbx_strand_id
1 'polypeptide(L)'
;MKDYEHVVVWLDYFNKNLKKSKGRRMNLEKCVFDPSLKELMDATKVAGFEIKESEDKVRFPRRPFVRSGYVVLPKGSSKTIILNKISEKLVAKRSKQSK
;
A
#
# COMPACT_ATOMS: atom_id res chain seq x y z
N MET A 1 -16.54 -3.71 20.73
CA MET A 1 -15.38 -3.08 20.04
C MET A 1 -15.68 -3.26 18.56
N LYS A 2 -15.85 -2.20 17.75
CA LYS A 2 -16.27 -2.38 16.34
C LYS A 2 -15.22 -3.25 15.63
N ASP A 3 -15.60 -4.44 15.21
CA ASP A 3 -14.79 -5.30 14.36
C ASP A 3 -14.64 -4.61 13.01
N TYR A 4 -13.60 -3.79 12.92
CA TYR A 4 -13.11 -3.30 11.65
C TYR A 4 -12.54 -4.53 10.93
N GLU A 5 -13.43 -5.28 10.28
CA GLU A 5 -13.22 -6.39 9.33
C GLU A 5 -12.47 -5.92 8.08
N HIS A 6 -11.74 -4.81 8.17
CA HIS A 6 -11.03 -4.20 7.07
C HIS A 6 -9.69 -3.61 7.51
N VAL A 7 -8.72 -3.74 6.62
CA VAL A 7 -7.35 -3.28 6.76
C VAL A 7 -7.15 -2.12 5.81
N VAL A 8 -6.90 -0.95 6.36
CA VAL A 8 -6.51 0.23 5.58
C VAL A 8 -5.00 0.18 5.30
N VAL A 9 -4.67 0.16 4.02
CA VAL A 9 -3.32 0.14 3.47
C VAL A 9 -3.07 1.45 2.74
N TRP A 10 -2.16 2.25 3.25
CA TRP A 10 -1.79 3.54 2.65
C TRP A 10 -0.65 3.38 1.64
N LEU A 11 -0.68 4.15 0.56
CA LEU A 11 0.42 4.23 -0.40
C LEU A 11 1.76 4.60 0.27
N ASP A 12 1.73 5.48 1.27
CA ASP A 12 2.89 5.90 2.04
C ASP A 12 3.64 4.75 2.70
N TYR A 13 2.98 3.61 2.97
CA TYR A 13 3.61 2.46 3.61
C TYR A 13 4.70 1.82 2.73
N PHE A 14 4.54 1.92 1.41
CA PHE A 14 5.43 1.33 0.41
C PHE A 14 6.35 2.34 -0.27
N ASN A 15 6.24 3.63 0.06
CA ASN A 15 7.00 4.66 -0.63
C ASN A 15 8.43 4.74 -0.09
N LYS A 16 9.40 4.45 -0.97
CA LYS A 16 10.83 4.45 -0.68
C LYS A 16 11.39 5.86 -0.45
N ASN A 17 10.78 6.89 -1.04
CA ASN A 17 11.14 8.30 -0.82
C ASN A 17 10.86 8.75 0.64
N LEU A 18 10.06 7.98 1.38
CA LEU A 18 9.60 8.35 2.70
C LEU A 18 10.41 7.63 3.78
N LYS A 19 10.80 8.36 4.81
CA LYS A 19 11.41 7.78 6.02
C LYS A 19 10.33 7.10 6.88
N LYS A 20 10.74 6.17 7.77
CA LYS A 20 9.81 5.50 8.71
C LYS A 20 9.02 6.50 9.56
N SER A 21 9.67 7.59 9.98
CA SER A 21 9.03 8.70 10.71
C SER A 21 7.92 9.41 9.92
N LYS A 22 8.00 9.40 8.58
CA LYS A 22 7.05 10.08 7.70
C LYS A 22 5.91 9.18 7.20
N GLY A 23 5.91 7.89 7.49
CA GLY A 23 4.79 6.99 7.14
C GLY A 23 5.20 5.65 6.55
N ARG A 24 6.45 5.48 6.11
CA ARG A 24 6.93 4.19 5.58
C ARG A 24 6.89 3.12 6.68
N ARG A 25 6.20 2.02 6.43
CA ARG A 25 6.19 0.86 7.35
C ARG A 25 7.08 -0.28 6.88
N MET A 26 7.34 -0.38 5.58
CA MET A 26 8.12 -1.47 4.99
C MET A 26 9.62 -1.14 4.91
N ASN A 27 10.44 -2.18 4.77
CA ASN A 27 11.88 -2.05 4.51
C ASN A 27 12.12 -1.53 3.08
N LEU A 28 13.28 -0.90 2.85
CA LEU A 28 13.64 -0.26 1.57
C LEU A 28 13.60 -1.20 0.37
N GLU A 29 13.93 -2.47 0.58
CA GLU A 29 13.89 -3.54 -0.44
C GLU A 29 12.47 -3.91 -0.86
N LYS A 30 11.50 -3.71 0.05
CA LYS A 30 10.08 -3.98 -0.13
C LYS A 30 9.28 -2.70 -0.43
N CYS A 31 9.98 -1.62 -0.78
CA CYS A 31 9.40 -0.33 -1.09
C CYS A 31 9.72 0.08 -2.53
N VAL A 32 8.80 0.79 -3.17
CA VAL A 32 8.98 1.34 -4.51
C VAL A 32 9.11 2.86 -4.45
N PHE A 33 9.80 3.42 -5.43
CA PHE A 33 9.89 4.87 -5.60
C PHE A 33 8.58 5.36 -6.23
N ASP A 34 7.95 6.34 -5.58
CA ASP A 34 6.72 6.99 -6.03
C ASP A 34 5.58 6.01 -6.41
N PRO A 35 5.07 5.21 -5.43
CA PRO A 35 3.99 4.28 -5.67
C PRO A 35 2.71 5.01 -6.09
N SER A 36 2.10 4.59 -7.20
CA SER A 36 0.78 5.09 -7.62
C SER A 36 -0.35 4.23 -7.07
N LEU A 37 -1.55 4.81 -6.89
CA LEU A 37 -2.75 4.06 -6.49
C LEU A 37 -3.06 2.91 -7.46
N LYS A 38 -2.88 3.13 -8.76
CA LYS A 38 -3.06 2.09 -9.78
C LYS A 38 -2.14 0.89 -9.55
N GLU A 39 -0.90 1.14 -9.14
CA GLU A 39 0.05 0.05 -8.84
C GLU A 39 -0.32 -0.69 -7.57
N LEU A 40 -0.78 0.03 -6.54
CA LEU A 40 -1.24 -0.57 -5.29
C LEU A 40 -2.48 -1.43 -5.54
N MET A 41 -3.47 -0.93 -6.28
CA MET A 41 -4.67 -1.69 -6.64
C MET A 41 -4.32 -2.93 -7.45
N ASP A 42 -3.47 -2.79 -8.47
CA ASP A 42 -3.11 -3.92 -9.30
C ASP A 42 -2.28 -4.95 -8.54
N ALA A 43 -1.29 -4.52 -7.73
CA ALA A 43 -0.52 -5.43 -6.87
C ALA A 43 -1.40 -6.14 -5.85
N THR A 44 -2.42 -5.47 -5.33
CA THR A 44 -3.41 -6.06 -4.42
C THR A 44 -4.27 -7.11 -5.13
N LYS A 45 -4.76 -6.79 -6.34
CA LYS A 45 -5.54 -7.71 -7.17
C LYS A 45 -4.72 -8.94 -7.57
N VAL A 46 -3.47 -8.75 -7.97
CA VAL A 46 -2.50 -9.80 -8.28
C VAL A 46 -2.10 -10.61 -7.03
N ALA A 47 -2.13 -9.99 -5.86
CA ALA A 47 -1.93 -10.69 -4.59
C ALA A 47 -3.15 -11.53 -4.16
N GLY A 48 -4.25 -11.46 -4.91
CA GLY A 48 -5.47 -12.22 -4.64
C GLY A 48 -6.32 -11.62 -3.50
N PHE A 49 -6.15 -10.33 -3.22
CA PHE A 49 -6.97 -9.63 -2.23
C PHE A 49 -8.10 -8.85 -2.91
N GLU A 50 -9.29 -8.90 -2.34
CA GLU A 50 -10.41 -8.06 -2.75
C GLU A 50 -10.19 -6.62 -2.24
N ILE A 51 -10.40 -5.65 -3.12
CA ILE A 51 -10.39 -4.24 -2.76
C ILE A 51 -11.83 -3.86 -2.43
N LYS A 52 -12.11 -3.56 -1.16
CA LYS A 52 -13.43 -3.07 -0.75
C LYS A 52 -13.60 -1.61 -1.16
N GLU A 53 -12.59 -0.79 -0.85
CA GLU A 53 -12.59 0.63 -1.18
C GLU A 53 -11.18 1.06 -1.56
N SER A 54 -11.07 2.01 -2.49
CA SER A 54 -9.80 2.66 -2.81
C SER A 54 -10.08 4.11 -3.10
N GLU A 55 -9.35 5.01 -2.45
CA GLU A 55 -9.54 6.45 -2.59
C GLU A 55 -8.17 7.08 -2.86
N ASP A 56 -8.07 7.90 -3.90
CA ASP A 56 -6.82 8.50 -4.40
C ASP A 56 -6.64 9.96 -4.00
N LYS A 57 -7.69 10.60 -3.48
CA LYS A 57 -7.73 12.03 -3.17
C LYS A 57 -7.69 12.32 -1.67
N VAL A 58 -7.03 11.46 -0.89
CA VAL A 58 -7.08 11.53 0.57
C VAL A 58 -5.79 12.09 1.11
N ARG A 59 -5.91 13.05 2.01
CA ARG A 59 -4.76 13.63 2.66
C ARG A 59 -4.26 12.68 3.74
N PHE A 60 -3.00 12.27 3.65
CA PHE A 60 -2.41 11.44 4.70
C PHE A 60 -2.40 12.23 6.01
N PRO A 61 -2.88 11.68 7.15
CA PRO A 61 -3.03 12.45 8.39
C PRO A 61 -1.75 13.14 8.87
N ARG A 62 -0.58 12.54 8.60
CA ARG A 62 0.74 13.13 8.94
C ARG A 62 1.28 14.11 7.89
N ARG A 63 0.66 14.19 6.71
CA ARG A 63 1.03 15.11 5.62
C ARG A 63 -0.22 15.64 4.92
N PRO A 64 -0.92 16.61 5.54
CA PRO A 64 -2.12 17.18 4.97
C PRO A 64 -1.87 17.89 3.62
N PHE A 65 -0.63 18.30 3.34
CA PHE A 65 -0.24 18.98 2.11
C PHE A 65 -0.07 18.05 0.90
N VAL A 66 0.10 16.74 1.12
CA VAL A 66 0.36 15.77 0.03
C VAL A 66 -0.88 14.91 -0.14
N ARG A 67 -1.43 14.89 -1.35
CA ARG A 67 -2.50 13.94 -1.70
C ARG A 67 -1.88 12.54 -1.74
N SER A 68 -2.51 11.62 -1.05
CA SER A 68 -2.14 10.21 -1.04
C SER A 68 -3.39 9.38 -1.22
N GLY A 69 -3.17 8.09 -1.39
CA GLY A 69 -4.23 7.15 -1.60
C GLY A 69 -4.15 6.03 -0.57
N TYR A 70 -5.31 5.50 -0.22
CA TYR A 70 -5.39 4.28 0.56
C TYR A 70 -6.27 3.27 -0.16
N VAL A 71 -6.03 2.00 0.17
CA VAL A 71 -6.84 0.87 -0.25
C VAL A 71 -7.30 0.15 1.01
N VAL A 72 -8.58 -0.16 1.05
CA VAL A 72 -9.25 -0.90 2.10
C VAL A 72 -9.45 -2.32 1.63
N LEU A 73 -8.93 -3.25 2.42
CA LEU A 73 -9.00 -4.69 2.14
C LEU A 73 -9.82 -5.37 3.23
N PRO A 74 -10.64 -6.39 2.92
CA PRO A 74 -11.27 -7.20 3.95
C PRO A 74 -10.19 -7.93 4.76
N LYS A 75 -10.39 -8.03 6.07
CA LYS A 75 -9.44 -8.61 7.02
C LYS A 75 -9.50 -10.14 6.96
N GLY A 76 -8.93 -10.73 5.91
CA GLY A 76 -8.77 -12.18 5.79
C GLY A 76 -7.48 -12.72 6.42
N SER A 77 -6.52 -11.85 6.77
CA SER A 77 -5.18 -12.25 7.26
C SER A 77 -4.56 -11.16 8.14
N SER A 78 -3.44 -11.48 8.80
CA SER A 78 -2.70 -10.47 9.58
C SER A 78 -2.18 -9.34 8.67
N LYS A 79 -2.27 -8.09 9.15
CA LYS A 79 -1.89 -6.88 8.41
C LYS A 79 -0.47 -6.98 7.82
N THR A 80 0.46 -7.58 8.55
CA THR A 80 1.86 -7.77 8.11
C THR A 80 1.98 -8.70 6.91
N ILE A 81 1.20 -9.79 6.85
CA ILE A 81 1.22 -10.73 5.72
C ILE A 81 0.69 -10.04 4.46
N ILE A 82 -0.41 -9.31 4.58
CA ILE A 82 -1.01 -8.55 3.48
C ILE A 82 -0.02 -7.53 2.93
N LEU A 83 0.61 -6.74 3.81
CA LEU A 83 1.61 -5.76 3.41
C LEU A 83 2.82 -6.41 2.72
N ASN A 84 3.33 -7.54 3.24
CA ASN A 84 4.44 -8.26 2.60
C ASN A 84 4.05 -8.76 1.21
N LYS A 85 2.91 -9.44 1.06
CA LYS A 85 2.44 -9.92 -0.25
C LYS A 85 2.28 -8.79 -1.26
N ILE A 86 1.64 -7.69 -0.86
CA ILE A 86 1.46 -6.52 -1.72
C ILE A 86 2.82 -5.91 -2.10
N SER A 87 3.76 -5.79 -1.15
CA SER A 87 5.10 -5.27 -1.45
C SER A 87 5.85 -6.12 -2.47
N GLU A 88 5.80 -7.44 -2.33
CA GLU A 88 6.48 -8.35 -3.25
C GLU A 88 5.88 -8.25 -4.65
N LYS A 89 4.55 -8.17 -4.78
CA LYS A 89 3.89 -7.96 -6.07
C LYS A 89 4.21 -6.58 -6.67
N LEU A 90 4.27 -5.54 -5.86
CA LEU A 90 4.66 -4.18 -6.28
C LEU A 90 6.09 -4.16 -6.83
N VAL A 91 7.05 -4.71 -6.09
CA VAL A 91 8.46 -4.77 -6.50
C VAL A 91 8.63 -5.66 -7.73
N ALA A 92 7.95 -6.81 -7.79
CA ALA A 92 7.97 -7.69 -8.95
C ALA A 92 7.39 -7.01 -10.21
N LYS A 93 6.31 -6.24 -10.08
CA LYS A 93 5.72 -5.48 -11.19
C LYS A 93 6.70 -4.45 -11.73
N ARG A 94 7.38 -3.70 -10.86
CA ARG A 94 8.37 -2.70 -11.27
C ARG A 94 9.63 -3.34 -11.87
N SER A 95 10.08 -4.47 -11.32
CA SER A 95 11.21 -5.24 -11.87
C SER A 95 10.90 -5.79 -13.27
N LYS A 96 9.66 -6.26 -13.50
CA LYS A 96 9.22 -6.71 -14.83
C LYS A 96 9.07 -5.57 -15.84
N GLN A 97 8.74 -4.36 -15.39
CA GLN A 97 8.58 -3.19 -16.26
C GLN A 97 9.91 -2.54 -16.66
N SER A 98 11.03 -2.95 -16.03
CA SER A 98 12.37 -2.44 -16.29
C SER A 98 13.18 -3.31 -17.27
N LYS A 99 12.55 -4.26 -17.98
CA LYS A 99 13.20 -5.08 -19.01
C LYS A 99 12.55 -4.87 -20.36
#